data_AF-A0A816B451-F1
#
_entry.id   AF-A0A816B451-F1
#
_cell.length_a   1.000
_cell.length_b   1.000
_cell.length_c   1.000
_cell.angle_alpha   90.00
_cell.angle_beta   90.00
_cell.angle_gamma   90.00
#
_symmetry.space_group_name_H-M   'P 1'
#
loop_
_entity.id
_entity.type
_entity.pdbx_description
1 polymer ?
#
loop_
_entity_poly.entity_id
_entity_poly.type
_entity_poly.pdbx_seq_one_letter_code
_entity_poly.pdbx_strand_id
1 'polypeptide(L)'
;SFNILLLATSMKKTRVAYFLPDSDTPFVIQVAVPLESITLKDILPRLHISSTNQRNGLSTNTSLDYFVKHRASNENWLGGDTQFINEKIDDYDVPLPNIDGTVVIRILNNS
;
A
#
# COMPACT_ATOMS: atom_id res chain seq x y z
N SER A 1 -20.48 -32.52 28.88
CA SER A 1 -19.43 -31.48 28.83
C SER A 1 -19.23 -31.09 27.38
N PHE A 2 -19.54 -29.86 26.98
CA PHE A 2 -19.29 -29.39 25.62
C PHE A 2 -17.89 -28.75 25.57
N ASN A 3 -16.94 -29.44 24.96
CA ASN A 3 -15.62 -28.87 24.64
C ASN A 3 -15.79 -27.96 23.42
N ILE A 4 -15.85 -26.65 23.64
CA ILE A 4 -15.76 -25.67 22.55
C ILE A 4 -14.28 -25.55 22.19
N LEU A 5 -13.88 -26.20 21.09
CA LEU A 5 -12.56 -26.03 20.49
C LEU A 5 -12.56 -24.68 19.75
N LEU A 6 -12.06 -23.62 20.38
CA LEU A 6 -11.76 -22.36 19.71
C LEU A 6 -10.50 -22.56 18.85
N LEU A 7 -10.69 -22.86 17.56
CA LEU A 7 -9.62 -22.68 16.58
C LEU A 7 -9.36 -21.17 16.44
N ALA A 8 -8.35 -20.68 17.15
CA ALA A 8 -7.80 -19.36 16.92
C ALA A 8 -7.08 -19.37 15.56
N THR A 9 -7.81 -19.11 14.47
CA THR A 9 -7.21 -18.78 13.19
C THR A 9 -6.60 -17.39 13.30
N SER A 10 -5.31 -17.32 13.60
CA SER A 10 -4.56 -16.06 13.58
C SER A 10 -4.66 -15.47 12.18
N MET A 11 -5.52 -14.47 11.99
CA MET A 11 -5.62 -13.73 10.73
C MET A 11 -4.26 -13.10 10.44
N LYS A 12 -3.59 -13.56 9.38
CA LYS A 12 -2.36 -12.92 8.89
C LYS A 12 -2.70 -11.48 8.53
N LYS A 13 -1.93 -10.54 9.06
CA LYS A 13 -2.07 -9.11 8.77
C LYS A 13 -0.86 -8.66 7.97
N THR A 14 -1.10 -7.79 7.00
CA THR A 14 -0.05 -7.18 6.21
C THR A 14 0.22 -5.77 6.69
N ARG A 15 1.51 -5.43 6.81
CA ARG A 15 1.95 -4.07 7.09
C ARG A 15 1.99 -3.27 5.79
N VAL A 16 1.38 -2.10 5.81
CA VAL A 16 1.41 -1.16 4.68
C VAL A 16 1.95 0.16 5.18
N ALA A 17 2.99 0.67 4.53
CA ALA A 17 3.50 2.02 4.72
C ALA A 17 3.05 2.88 3.53
N TYR A 18 2.47 4.04 3.75
CA TYR A 18 2.05 4.93 2.67
C TYR A 18 2.46 6.38 2.89
N PHE A 19 2.76 7.07 1.79
CA PHE A 19 3.13 8.49 1.76
C PHE A 19 2.00 9.28 1.10
N LEU A 20 1.57 10.37 1.75
CA LEU A 20 0.62 11.33 1.17
C LEU A 20 1.35 12.26 0.18
N PRO A 21 0.64 12.92 -0.75
CA PRO A 21 1.25 13.77 -1.79
C PRO A 21 2.24 14.81 -1.28
N ASP A 22 1.96 15.41 -0.11
CA ASP A 22 2.75 16.49 0.47
C ASP A 22 3.47 16.08 1.77
N SER A 23 3.72 14.78 1.98
CA SER A 23 4.36 14.27 3.20
C SER A 23 5.47 13.26 2.90
N ASP A 24 6.68 13.57 3.35
CA ASP A 24 7.81 12.64 3.38
C ASP A 24 7.78 11.70 4.60
N THR A 25 6.91 11.97 5.57
CA THR A 25 6.70 11.05 6.69
C THR A 25 5.67 10.00 6.29
N PRO A 26 6.00 8.68 6.36
CA PRO A 26 5.05 7.63 6.05
C PRO A 26 4.06 7.41 7.19
N PHE A 27 2.83 7.07 6.82
CA PHE A 27 1.85 6.47 7.71
C PHE A 27 1.95 4.96 7.61
N VAL A 28 1.70 4.26 8.72
CA VAL A 28 1.76 2.80 8.77
C VAL A 28 0.42 2.26 9.25
N ILE A 29 -0.16 1.34 8.48
CA ILE A 29 -1.39 0.63 8.83
C ILE A 29 -1.18 -0.88 8.77
N GLN A 30 -2.09 -1.62 9.40
CA GLN A 30 -2.19 -3.06 9.25
C GLN A 30 -3.52 -3.42 8.58
N VAL A 31 -3.44 -4.21 7.53
CA VAL A 31 -4.61 -4.70 6.79
C VAL A 31 -4.79 -6.18 7.11
N ALA A 32 -6.03 -6.59 7.43
CA ALA A 32 -6.35 -7.97 7.80
C ALA A 32 -6.49 -8.88 6.57
N VAL A 33 -5.50 -8.80 5.67
CA VAL A 33 -5.37 -9.59 4.45
C VAL A 33 -3.94 -10.13 4.41
N PRO A 34 -3.73 -11.41 4.06
CA PRO A 34 -2.38 -11.98 3.90
C PRO A 34 -1.55 -11.21 2.85
N LEU A 35 -0.23 -11.21 3.04
CA LEU A 35 0.71 -10.46 2.20
C LEU A 35 0.66 -10.93 0.74
N GLU A 36 0.41 -12.22 0.56
CA GLU A 36 0.41 -12.91 -0.73
C GLU A 36 -0.80 -12.54 -1.60
N SER A 37 -1.86 -11.96 -0.99
CA SER A 37 -3.13 -11.66 -1.65
C SER A 37 -3.59 -10.22 -1.47
N ILE A 38 -2.78 -9.35 -0.85
CA ILE A 38 -3.19 -7.98 -0.57
C ILE A 38 -3.23 -7.16 -1.87
N THR A 39 -4.35 -6.48 -2.10
CA THR A 39 -4.57 -5.64 -3.27
C THR A 39 -4.70 -4.17 -2.88
N LEU A 40 -4.66 -3.25 -3.86
CA LEU A 40 -4.90 -1.83 -3.56
C LEU A 40 -6.33 -1.61 -3.03
N LYS A 41 -7.31 -2.36 -3.54
CA LYS A 41 -8.70 -2.32 -3.09
C LYS A 41 -8.88 -2.63 -1.61
N ASP A 42 -8.08 -3.53 -1.05
CA ASP A 42 -8.11 -3.86 0.38
C ASP A 42 -7.53 -2.73 1.26
N ILE A 43 -6.62 -1.94 0.68
CA ILE A 43 -5.88 -0.88 1.36
C ILE A 43 -6.68 0.42 1.39
N LEU A 44 -7.29 0.80 0.26
CA LEU A 44 -7.99 2.09 0.07
C LEU A 44 -8.94 2.46 1.22
N PRO A 45 -9.81 1.56 1.73
CA PRO A 45 -10.74 1.90 2.81
C PRO A 45 -10.08 2.23 4.15
N ARG A 46 -8.78 1.91 4.31
CA ARG A 46 -8.03 2.10 5.55
C ARG A 46 -7.04 3.26 5.49
N LEU A 47 -6.88 3.89 4.33
CA LEU A 47 -6.00 5.04 4.20
C LEU A 47 -6.63 6.24 4.89
N HIS A 48 -5.88 6.90 5.76
CA HIS A 48 -6.28 8.18 6.34
C HIS A 48 -6.03 9.30 5.33
N ILE A 49 -6.73 9.25 4.20
CA ILE A 49 -6.85 10.36 3.25
C ILE A 49 -7.94 11.27 3.81
N SER A 50 -7.68 11.83 5.00
CA SER A 50 -8.47 12.96 5.47
C SER A 50 -8.35 14.06 4.42
N SER A 51 -9.41 14.85 4.29
CA SER A 51 -9.58 15.98 3.40
C SER A 51 -8.52 17.08 3.59
N THR A 52 -7.25 16.77 3.36
CA THR A 52 -6.13 17.73 3.35
C THR A 52 -6.33 18.79 2.26
N ASN A 53 -7.25 18.54 1.31
CA ASN A 53 -7.71 19.51 0.30
C ASN A 53 -8.88 20.41 0.77
N GLN A 54 -9.45 20.24 1.96
CA GLN A 54 -10.54 21.11 2.46
C GLN A 54 -10.08 22.29 3.30
N ARG A 55 -8.77 22.55 3.41
CA ARG A 55 -8.29 23.64 4.28
C ARG A 55 -8.62 25.05 3.75
N ASN A 56 -9.12 25.19 2.51
CA ASN A 56 -9.46 26.49 1.89
C ASN A 56 -10.85 26.56 1.20
N GLY A 57 -11.83 25.72 1.56
CA GLY A 57 -13.20 25.87 1.05
C GLY A 57 -13.39 25.67 -0.48
N LEU A 58 -12.36 25.19 -1.17
CA LEU A 58 -12.40 24.83 -2.59
C LEU A 58 -12.28 23.31 -2.67
N SER A 59 -13.40 22.62 -2.86
CA SER A 59 -13.41 21.17 -3.10
C SER A 59 -12.83 20.90 -4.49
N THR A 60 -11.51 20.89 -4.62
CA THR A 60 -10.90 20.30 -5.82
C THR A 60 -11.05 18.80 -5.69
N ASN A 61 -11.85 18.19 -6.56
CA ASN A 61 -11.83 16.75 -6.82
C ASN A 61 -10.44 16.41 -7.40
N THR A 62 -9.43 16.39 -6.55
CA THR A 62 -8.08 16.03 -6.96
C THR A 62 -8.07 14.52 -7.13
N SER A 63 -7.98 14.06 -8.38
CA SER A 63 -7.74 12.64 -8.67
C SER A 63 -6.39 12.24 -8.07
N LEU A 64 -6.30 11.03 -7.51
CA LEU A 64 -5.10 10.52 -6.86
C LEU A 64 -4.53 9.36 -7.67
N ASP A 65 -3.23 9.40 -7.92
CA ASP A 65 -2.49 8.28 -8.50
C ASP A 65 -1.73 7.53 -7.40
N TYR A 66 -1.75 6.20 -7.46
CA TYR A 66 -1.12 5.31 -6.49
C TYR A 66 0.06 4.60 -7.13
N PHE A 67 1.19 4.60 -6.43
CA PHE A 67 2.41 3.94 -6.86
C PHE A 67 2.87 2.95 -5.81
N VAL A 68 3.29 1.76 -6.20
CA VAL A 68 3.87 0.76 -5.30
C VAL A 68 5.38 0.72 -5.47
N LYS A 69 6.11 0.69 -4.35
CA LYS A 69 7.56 0.51 -4.37
C LYS A 69 7.91 -0.97 -4.38
N HIS A 70 8.77 -1.39 -5.31
CA HIS A 70 9.26 -2.77 -5.36
C HIS A 70 10.69 -2.84 -5.92
N ARG A 71 11.32 -4.02 -5.80
CA ARG A 71 12.63 -4.29 -6.41
C ARG A 71 12.45 -4.47 -7.92
N ALA A 72 13.27 -3.80 -8.72
CA ALA A 72 13.26 -3.99 -10.16
C ALA A 72 13.66 -5.44 -10.49
N SER A 73 12.89 -6.09 -11.37
CA SER A 73 13.26 -7.40 -11.91
C SER A 73 14.14 -7.16 -13.12
N ASN A 74 15.45 -7.32 -12.99
CA ASN A 74 16.37 -7.10 -14.07
C ASN A 74 17.37 -8.25 -14.17
N GLU A 75 17.05 -9.23 -15.02
CA GLU A 75 17.87 -10.43 -15.31
C GLU A 75 19.21 -10.12 -16.00
N ASN A 76 19.49 -8.86 -16.37
CA ASN A 76 20.62 -8.48 -17.24
C ASN A 76 21.65 -7.51 -16.63
N TRP A 77 21.68 -7.32 -15.31
CA TRP A 77 22.63 -6.40 -14.69
C TRP A 77 23.75 -7.15 -13.97
N LEU A 78 24.95 -7.15 -14.56
CA LEU A 78 26.18 -7.69 -13.98
C LEU A 78 26.78 -6.77 -12.87
N GLY A 79 26.04 -5.77 -12.40
CA GLY A 79 26.46 -4.85 -11.33
C GLY A 79 25.48 -4.92 -10.17
N GLY A 80 25.96 -5.36 -9.00
CA GLY A 80 25.18 -5.77 -7.82
C GLY A 80 24.38 -4.70 -7.07
N ASP A 81 23.93 -3.63 -7.73
CA ASP A 81 23.10 -2.60 -7.09
C ASP A 81 21.61 -2.94 -7.23
N THR A 82 20.99 -3.29 -6.11
CA THR A 82 19.56 -3.57 -6.05
C THR A 82 18.77 -2.27 -6.10
N GLN A 83 18.23 -1.95 -7.28
CA GLN A 83 17.40 -0.77 -7.47
C GLN A 83 15.95 -1.01 -7.08
N PHE A 84 15.36 -0.02 -6.39
CA PHE A 84 13.94 0.03 -6.09
C PHE A 84 13.27 1.05 -6.99
N ILE A 85 12.14 0.70 -7.56
CA ILE A 85 11.33 1.58 -8.41
C ILE A 85 9.94 1.79 -7.79
N ASN A 86 9.29 2.89 -8.15
CA ASN A 86 7.88 3.13 -7.85
C ASN A 86 7.09 2.94 -9.15
N GLU A 87 6.25 1.91 -9.20
CA GLU A 87 5.43 1.58 -10.36
C GLU A 87 4.00 2.06 -10.12
N LYS A 88 3.36 2.67 -11.14
CA LYS A 88 1.97 3.11 -11.05
C LYS A 88 1.05 1.88 -11.00
N ILE A 89 0.08 1.91 -10.10
CA ILE A 89 -0.91 0.84 -9.95
C ILE A 89 -2.12 1.21 -10.80
N ASP A 90 -2.29 0.55 -11.95
CA ASP A 90 -3.44 0.76 -12.83
C ASP A 90 -4.56 -0.27 -12.62
N ASP A 91 -4.22 -1.48 -12.14
CA ASP A 91 -5.18 -2.54 -11.78
C ASP A 91 -5.23 -2.73 -10.27
N TYR A 92 -6.40 -2.53 -9.68
CA TYR A 92 -6.59 -2.45 -8.22
C TYR A 92 -6.90 -3.81 -7.59
N ASP A 93 -7.18 -4.83 -8.41
CA ASP A 93 -7.53 -6.18 -7.97
C ASP A 93 -6.31 -7.14 -8.00
N VAL A 94 -5.14 -6.67 -8.44
CA VAL A 94 -3.90 -7.46 -8.50
C VAL A 94 -3.13 -7.41 -7.17
N PRO A 95 -2.55 -8.54 -6.72
CA PRO A 95 -1.68 -8.56 -5.54
C PRO A 95 -0.49 -7.63 -5.66
N LEU A 96 -0.23 -6.83 -4.63
CA LEU A 96 0.83 -5.84 -4.64
C LEU A 96 2.19 -6.43 -4.25
N PRO A 97 3.28 -6.01 -4.90
CA PRO A 97 4.62 -6.38 -4.47
C PRO A 97 4.93 -5.78 -3.10
N ASN A 98 5.90 -6.38 -2.41
CA ASN A 98 6.33 -5.94 -1.09
C ASN A 98 7.86 -5.92 -0.98
N ILE A 99 8.34 -5.20 0.03
CA ILE A 99 9.75 -5.13 0.41
C ILE A 99 9.81 -5.56 1.87
N ASP A 100 10.52 -6.65 2.15
CA ASP A 100 10.70 -7.20 3.50
C ASP A 100 9.38 -7.37 4.27
N GLY A 101 8.34 -7.89 3.60
CA GLY A 101 7.03 -8.13 4.19
C GLY A 101 6.15 -6.89 4.38
N THR A 102 6.56 -5.75 3.82
CA THR A 102 5.80 -4.49 3.89
C THR A 102 5.46 -4.01 2.49
N VAL A 103 4.19 -3.70 2.24
CA VAL A 103 3.77 -3.00 1.02
C VAL A 103 4.01 -1.51 1.22
N VAL A 104 4.67 -0.86 0.27
CA VAL A 104 5.01 0.56 0.35
C VAL A 104 4.31 1.31 -0.78
N ILE A 105 3.44 2.25 -0.45
CA ILE A 105 2.62 3.01 -1.40
C ILE A 105 2.98 4.50 -1.37
N ARG A 106 3.13 5.13 -2.52
CA ARG A 106 3.22 6.58 -2.66
C ARG A 106 1.98 7.07 -3.38
N ILE A 107 1.32 8.07 -2.80
CA ILE A 107 0.12 8.69 -3.34
C ILE A 107 0.52 10.05 -3.89
N LEU A 108 0.15 10.35 -5.13
CA LEU A 108 0.43 11.63 -5.77
C LEU A 108 -0.88 12.27 -6.27
N ASN A 109 -0.90 13.60 -6.31
CA ASN A 109 -1.99 14.33 -6.97
C ASN A 109 -1.86 14.17 -8.49
N ASN A 110 -2.93 13.74 -9.13
CA ASN A 110 -3.04 13.69 -10.59
C ASN A 110 -3.41 15.10 -11.09
N SER A 111 -2.54 15.69 -11.93
CA SER A 111 -2.63 17.07 -12.40
C SER A 111 -3.21 17.15 -13.81
#